data_AF-A0A842J1M3-F1
#
_entry.id   AF-A0A842J1M3-F1
#
_cell.length_a   1.000
_cell.length_b   1.000
_cell.length_c   1.000
_cell.angle_alpha   90.00
_cell.angle_beta   90.00
_cell.angle_gamma   90.00
#
_symmetry.space_group_name_H-M   'P 1'
#
loop_
_entity.id
_entity.type
_entity.pdbx_description
1 polymer ?
#
loop_
_entity_poly.entity_id
_entity_poly.type
_entity_poly.pdbx_seq_one_letter_code
_entity_poly.pdbx_strand_id
1 'polypeptide(L)'
;MKNFLLLMSIFIILTGCSDIVLRKDLSTRIEFDSGLKHGNYELNFYKFKYPDTHEEKNHFFSQLESFYNEAKKRDTKINLILDKELEEDVKSILNSSGLGLEKLAFKRSSDLSVEEMDKLSEIVSIDTPLSGGIIQRDLNRQYYLLLKLQNKESNYNPDFYYTELDKEKIIGEMLEKRKNLKLTLEKNKENFVYEESDGVSPVYISNFKNVDSLKDLKSKVIVVSNSKFNGTAFLDEKIVLFLGTSGSTVEMIRKFKFNNKLLEFNNPKSAIESLKNNNGIDVSKIEKWHEPIFKNESAEIAERVTTWGLD
;
A
#
# COMPACT_ATOMS: atom_id res chain seq x y z
N MET A 1 -11.19 -29.53 -49.37
CA MET A 1 -10.50 -28.37 -48.74
C MET A 1 -11.46 -27.34 -48.14
N LYS A 2 -12.57 -26.94 -48.79
CA LYS A 2 -13.55 -25.99 -48.22
C LYS A 2 -14.13 -26.42 -46.87
N ASN A 3 -14.44 -27.71 -46.69
CA ASN A 3 -15.03 -28.21 -45.43
C ASN A 3 -14.02 -28.25 -44.26
N PHE A 4 -12.72 -28.34 -44.56
CA PHE A 4 -11.67 -28.36 -43.53
C PHE A 4 -11.37 -26.94 -43.02
N LEU A 5 -11.38 -25.95 -43.92
CA LEU A 5 -11.29 -24.53 -43.56
C LEU A 5 -12.47 -24.07 -42.71
N LEU A 6 -13.69 -24.56 -43.00
CA LEU A 6 -14.89 -24.23 -42.22
C LEU A 6 -14.81 -24.79 -40.79
N LEU A 7 -14.31 -26.02 -40.64
CA LEU A 7 -14.09 -26.67 -39.34
C LEU A 7 -12.99 -25.98 -38.52
N MET A 8 -11.92 -25.51 -39.16
CA MET A 8 -10.87 -24.72 -38.52
C MET A 8 -11.38 -23.35 -38.06
N SER A 9 -12.22 -22.67 -38.85
CA SER A 9 -12.83 -21.40 -38.43
C SER A 9 -13.81 -21.57 -37.26
N ILE A 10 -14.53 -22.70 -37.17
CA ILE A 10 -15.42 -22.99 -36.03
C ILE A 10 -14.60 -23.31 -34.77
N PHE A 11 -13.48 -24.01 -34.91
CA PHE A 11 -12.58 -24.30 -33.78
C PHE A 11 -11.91 -23.04 -33.22
N ILE A 12 -11.56 -22.07 -34.08
CA ILE A 12 -10.99 -20.77 -33.67
C ILE A 12 -12.06 -19.89 -32.96
N ILE A 13 -13.34 -20.03 -33.31
CA ILE A 13 -14.44 -19.34 -32.61
C ILE A 13 -14.72 -19.98 -31.24
N LEU A 14 -14.54 -21.30 -31.10
CA LEU A 14 -14.71 -22.02 -29.82
C LEU A 14 -13.53 -21.82 -28.85
N THR A 15 -12.32 -21.57 -29.34
CA THR A 15 -11.13 -21.28 -28.50
C THR A 15 -10.90 -19.79 -28.24
N GLY A 16 -11.72 -18.91 -28.85
CA GLY A 16 -11.54 -17.46 -28.83
C GLY A 16 -12.26 -16.69 -27.71
N CYS A 17 -13.02 -17.35 -26.84
CA CYS A 17 -13.75 -16.67 -25.75
C CYS A 17 -13.30 -17.17 -24.37
N SER A 18 -12.13 -16.72 -23.91
CA SER A 18 -11.83 -16.66 -22.48
C SER A 18 -12.39 -15.37 -21.87
N ASP A 19 -13.62 -15.01 -22.22
CA ASP A 19 -14.33 -13.93 -21.53
C ASP A 19 -14.92 -14.52 -20.25
N ILE A 20 -14.35 -14.07 -19.13
CA ILE A 20 -14.82 -14.36 -17.78
C ILE A 20 -16.31 -14.02 -17.68
N VAL A 21 -17.16 -15.05 -17.56
CA VAL A 21 -18.59 -14.87 -17.25
C VAL A 21 -18.75 -14.91 -15.72
N LEU A 22 -18.53 -13.76 -15.06
CA LEU A 22 -18.92 -13.59 -13.65
C LEU A 22 -20.45 -13.57 -13.58
N ARG A 23 -21.08 -14.70 -13.23
CA ARG A 23 -22.54 -14.78 -13.10
C ARG A 23 -23.00 -14.25 -11.74
N LYS A 24 -24.10 -13.48 -11.76
CA LYS A 24 -24.72 -12.81 -10.60
C LYS A 24 -25.43 -13.77 -9.63
N ASP A 25 -25.72 -15.00 -10.06
CA ASP A 25 -26.43 -16.03 -9.29
C ASP A 25 -25.59 -16.66 -8.17
N LEU A 26 -24.25 -16.61 -8.28
CA LEU A 26 -23.28 -17.14 -7.30
C LEU A 26 -22.90 -16.10 -6.24
N SER A 27 -23.90 -15.56 -5.52
CA SER A 27 -23.65 -14.63 -4.41
C SER A 27 -23.41 -15.37 -3.08
N THR A 28 -22.25 -15.12 -2.47
CA THR A 28 -21.78 -15.67 -1.20
C THR A 28 -22.35 -14.89 -0.02
N ARG A 29 -22.67 -15.59 1.07
CA ARG A 29 -23.04 -14.97 2.36
C ARG A 29 -21.81 -14.92 3.25
N ILE A 30 -21.42 -13.73 3.68
CA ILE A 30 -20.36 -13.54 4.68
C ILE A 30 -20.82 -12.55 5.74
N GLU A 31 -20.22 -12.63 6.92
CA GLU A 31 -20.33 -11.64 7.98
C GLU A 31 -18.95 -11.07 8.26
N PHE A 32 -18.87 -9.76 8.49
CA PHE A 32 -17.64 -9.06 8.80
C PHE A 32 -17.45 -8.98 10.31
N ASP A 33 -16.28 -9.37 10.80
CA ASP A 33 -15.95 -9.36 12.24
C ASP A 33 -15.99 -7.95 12.83
N SER A 34 -15.88 -6.93 11.98
CA SER A 34 -16.03 -5.52 12.35
C SER A 34 -17.47 -5.13 12.74
N GLY A 35 -18.45 -6.04 12.59
CA GLY A 35 -19.88 -5.74 12.78
C GLY A 35 -20.45 -4.85 11.68
N LEU A 36 -19.91 -4.93 10.46
CA LEU A 36 -20.39 -4.12 9.34
C LEU A 36 -21.85 -4.47 9.01
N LYS A 37 -22.73 -3.46 9.01
CA LYS A 37 -24.15 -3.64 8.72
C LYS A 37 -24.39 -3.81 7.22
N HIS A 38 -25.50 -4.41 6.84
CA HIS A 38 -25.89 -4.48 5.43
C HIS A 38 -26.10 -3.09 4.85
N GLY A 39 -25.68 -2.88 3.59
CA GLY A 39 -25.82 -1.58 2.95
C GLY A 39 -24.91 -1.36 1.75
N ASN A 40 -24.89 -0.11 1.30
CA ASN A 40 -24.07 0.37 0.19
C ASN A 40 -22.92 1.21 0.73
N TYR A 41 -21.69 0.86 0.36
CA TYR A 41 -20.47 1.47 0.87
C TYR A 41 -19.62 2.02 -0.26
N GLU A 42 -18.90 3.10 0.02
CA GLU A 42 -17.91 3.66 -0.89
C GLU A 42 -16.50 3.31 -0.39
N LEU A 43 -15.69 2.67 -1.21
CA LEU A 43 -14.26 2.51 -0.94
C LEU A 43 -13.47 3.40 -1.89
N ASN A 44 -12.92 4.48 -1.34
CA ASN A 44 -12.00 5.34 -2.06
C ASN A 44 -10.57 4.90 -1.75
N PHE A 45 -9.84 4.49 -2.78
CA PHE A 45 -8.42 4.16 -2.73
C PHE A 45 -7.61 5.32 -3.30
N TYR A 46 -6.81 5.95 -2.46
CA TYR A 46 -5.95 7.05 -2.84
C TYR A 46 -4.59 6.52 -3.23
N LYS A 47 -4.12 6.91 -4.41
CA LYS A 47 -2.76 6.62 -4.87
C LYS A 47 -2.07 7.93 -5.21
N PHE A 48 -0.86 8.10 -4.70
CA PHE A 48 -0.05 9.28 -4.96
C PHE A 48 1.18 8.93 -5.78
N LYS A 49 1.59 9.83 -6.67
CA LYS A 49 2.95 9.76 -7.23
C LYS A 49 3.96 10.07 -6.12
N TYR A 50 4.81 9.10 -5.81
CA TYR A 50 5.87 9.28 -4.82
C TYR A 50 7.12 9.94 -5.44
N PRO A 51 7.78 10.89 -4.75
CA PRO A 51 8.95 11.58 -5.29
C PRO A 51 10.26 10.86 -4.97
N ASP A 52 11.29 11.10 -5.80
CA ASP A 52 12.59 10.44 -5.69
C ASP A 52 13.55 11.15 -4.70
N THR A 53 13.51 12.49 -4.64
CA THR A 53 14.51 13.27 -3.89
C THR A 53 14.14 13.43 -2.42
N HIS A 54 15.16 13.53 -1.54
CA HIS A 54 14.94 13.62 -0.08
C HIS A 54 14.09 14.85 0.33
N GLU A 55 14.33 16.00 -0.28
CA GLU A 55 13.59 17.23 -0.01
C GLU A 55 12.12 17.11 -0.41
N GLU A 56 11.86 16.56 -1.60
CA GLU A 56 10.50 16.33 -2.08
C GLU A 56 9.76 15.29 -1.23
N LYS A 57 10.46 14.24 -0.75
CA LYS A 57 9.89 13.26 0.19
C LYS A 57 9.47 13.89 1.51
N ASN A 58 10.28 14.79 2.07
CA ASN A 58 9.90 15.54 3.28
C ASN A 58 8.64 16.37 3.03
N HIS A 59 8.58 17.09 1.92
CA HIS A 59 7.43 17.88 1.55
C HIS A 59 6.19 17.00 1.31
N PHE A 60 6.33 15.85 0.65
CA PHE A 60 5.29 14.87 0.46
C PHE A 60 4.67 14.44 1.80
N PHE A 61 5.49 14.08 2.78
CA PHE A 61 4.98 13.64 4.08
C PHE A 61 4.30 14.76 4.88
N SER A 62 4.80 16.00 4.82
CA SER A 62 4.09 17.15 5.40
C SER A 62 2.72 17.38 4.75
N GLN A 63 2.62 17.18 3.43
CA GLN A 63 1.35 17.23 2.72
C GLN A 63 0.45 16.04 3.07
N LEU A 64 1.00 14.84 3.25
CA LEU A 64 0.26 13.65 3.64
C LEU A 64 -0.36 13.81 5.04
N GLU A 65 0.39 14.35 5.99
CA GLU A 65 -0.13 14.68 7.32
C GLU A 65 -1.30 15.67 7.23
N SER A 66 -1.14 16.73 6.42
CA SER A 66 -2.20 17.71 6.16
C SER A 66 -3.44 17.08 5.53
N PHE A 67 -3.24 16.17 4.56
CA PHE A 67 -4.31 15.43 3.91
C PHE A 67 -5.11 14.57 4.91
N TYR A 68 -4.44 13.82 5.79
CA TYR A 68 -5.13 13.05 6.85
C TYR A 68 -5.87 13.96 7.85
N ASN A 69 -5.29 15.10 8.21
CA ASN A 69 -5.94 16.06 9.10
C ASN A 69 -7.23 16.63 8.48
N GLU A 70 -7.21 16.96 7.19
CA GLU A 70 -8.42 17.40 6.46
C GLU A 70 -9.44 16.28 6.30
N ALA A 71 -8.99 15.05 6.00
CA ALA A 71 -9.87 13.89 5.92
C ALA A 71 -10.61 13.66 7.25
N LYS A 72 -9.90 13.78 8.38
CA LYS A 72 -10.48 13.70 9.72
C LYS A 72 -11.52 14.79 9.97
N LYS A 73 -11.25 16.04 9.59
CA LYS A 73 -12.21 17.16 9.74
C LYS A 73 -13.50 16.92 8.95
N ARG A 74 -13.39 16.25 7.80
CA ARG A 74 -14.51 15.93 6.90
C ARG A 74 -15.13 14.56 7.14
N ASP A 75 -14.70 13.84 8.19
CA ASP A 75 -15.06 12.44 8.47
C ASP A 75 -14.96 11.52 7.23
N THR A 76 -13.95 11.75 6.39
CA THR A 76 -13.71 10.98 5.18
C THR A 76 -12.80 9.79 5.49
N LYS A 77 -13.21 8.58 5.10
CA LYS A 77 -12.39 7.37 5.23
C LYS A 77 -11.35 7.28 4.12
N ILE A 78 -10.13 6.89 4.47
CA ILE A 78 -8.97 6.90 3.59
C ILE A 78 -8.36 5.51 3.54
N ASN A 79 -8.37 4.92 2.35
CA ASN A 79 -7.58 3.73 2.04
C ASN A 79 -6.41 4.18 1.16
N LEU A 80 -5.18 4.01 1.64
CA LEU A 80 -4.00 4.53 0.97
C LEU A 80 -3.25 3.39 0.27
N ILE A 81 -3.07 3.51 -1.04
CA ILE A 81 -2.22 2.60 -1.81
C ILE A 81 -0.77 3.07 -1.66
N LEU A 82 0.10 2.15 -1.26
CA LEU A 82 1.54 2.35 -1.15
C LEU A 82 2.23 1.61 -2.28
N ASP A 83 2.99 2.35 -3.09
CA ASP A 83 4.04 1.74 -3.90
C ASP A 83 5.20 1.29 -2.99
N LYS A 84 6.12 0.51 -3.57
CA LYS A 84 7.22 -0.10 -2.83
C LYS A 84 8.10 0.93 -2.11
N GLU A 85 8.42 2.03 -2.76
CA GLU A 85 9.33 3.02 -2.20
C GLU A 85 8.65 3.81 -1.06
N LEU A 86 7.41 4.21 -1.26
CA LEU A 86 6.59 4.84 -0.21
C LEU A 86 6.38 3.89 0.97
N GLU A 87 6.14 2.59 0.72
CA GLU A 87 6.03 1.58 1.77
C GLU A 87 7.31 1.50 2.62
N GLU A 88 8.47 1.38 2.00
CA GLU A 88 9.77 1.31 2.69
C GLU A 88 10.01 2.54 3.57
N ASP A 89 9.67 3.72 3.06
CA ASP A 89 9.85 4.97 3.80
C ASP A 89 8.80 5.17 4.90
N VAL A 90 7.55 4.72 4.70
CA VAL A 90 6.52 4.64 5.76
C VAL A 90 6.98 3.69 6.88
N LYS A 91 7.46 2.49 6.55
CA LYS A 91 8.01 1.55 7.54
C LYS A 91 9.18 2.16 8.30
N SER A 92 10.06 2.88 7.60
CA SER A 92 11.20 3.55 8.22
C SER A 92 10.77 4.63 9.22
N ILE A 93 9.76 5.44 8.89
CA ILE A 93 9.20 6.44 9.80
C ILE A 93 8.56 5.78 11.02
N LEU A 94 7.80 4.70 10.83
CA LEU A 94 7.18 3.93 11.92
C LEU A 94 8.25 3.34 12.86
N ASN A 95 9.38 2.90 12.32
CA ASN A 95 10.49 2.33 13.08
C ASN A 95 11.51 3.37 13.56
N SER A 96 11.27 4.67 13.32
CA SER A 96 12.20 5.76 13.64
C SER A 96 13.61 5.59 13.01
N SER A 97 13.71 4.97 11.84
CA SER A 97 14.98 4.60 11.19
C SER A 97 15.47 5.59 10.11
N GLY A 98 14.83 6.77 10.00
CA GLY A 98 15.23 7.85 9.08
C GLY A 98 14.64 7.72 7.67
N LEU A 99 14.45 8.84 6.98
CA LEU A 99 13.89 8.91 5.63
C LEU A 99 14.99 9.03 4.56
N GLY A 100 14.98 8.17 3.54
CA GLY A 100 15.95 8.23 2.43
C GLY A 100 17.41 8.25 2.91
N LEU A 101 18.15 9.33 2.62
CA LEU A 101 19.57 9.49 3.00
C LEU A 101 19.80 9.49 4.53
N GLU A 102 18.80 9.85 5.32
CA GLU A 102 18.92 9.83 6.79
C GLU A 102 19.20 8.44 7.33
N LYS A 103 18.75 7.37 6.64
CA LYS A 103 18.97 5.99 7.06
C LYS A 103 20.47 5.71 7.27
N LEU A 104 21.34 6.30 6.44
CA LEU A 104 22.79 6.18 6.57
C LEU A 104 23.32 6.90 7.81
N ALA A 105 22.76 8.06 8.15
CA ALA A 105 23.18 8.83 9.32
C ALA A 105 22.59 8.34 10.63
N PHE A 106 21.42 7.68 10.60
CA PHE A 106 20.73 7.19 11.80
C PHE A 106 21.35 5.92 12.36
N LYS A 107 22.08 5.15 11.53
CA LYS A 107 22.88 4.01 12.01
C LYS A 107 24.08 4.48 12.82
N ARG A 108 24.53 3.67 13.78
CA ARG A 108 25.84 3.89 14.42
C ARG A 108 26.94 3.78 13.37
N SER A 109 27.98 4.60 13.49
CA SER A 109 29.10 4.59 12.53
C SER A 109 29.78 3.22 12.47
N SER A 110 29.87 2.53 13.62
CA SER A 110 30.43 1.17 13.72
C SER A 110 29.61 0.11 12.99
N ASP A 111 28.33 0.37 12.72
CA ASP A 111 27.38 -0.61 12.21
C ASP A 111 27.13 -0.42 10.70
N LEU A 112 27.81 0.54 10.07
CA LEU A 112 27.77 0.72 8.63
C LEU A 112 28.42 -0.47 7.92
N SER A 113 27.80 -0.93 6.84
CA SER A 113 28.47 -1.86 5.93
C SER A 113 29.53 -1.13 5.08
N VAL A 114 30.43 -1.88 4.43
CA VAL A 114 31.41 -1.30 3.50
C VAL A 114 30.72 -0.49 2.38
N GLU A 115 29.65 -1.05 1.81
CA GLU A 115 28.85 -0.37 0.77
C GLU A 115 28.23 0.95 1.28
N GLU A 116 27.80 0.97 2.55
CA GLU A 116 27.24 2.18 3.16
C GLU A 116 28.30 3.24 3.47
N MET A 117 29.49 2.82 3.90
CA MET A 117 30.65 3.71 4.09
C MET A 117 31.07 4.34 2.76
N ASP A 118 31.15 3.54 1.69
CA ASP A 118 31.51 4.01 0.36
C ASP A 118 30.47 5.03 -0.14
N LYS A 119 29.18 4.67 -0.08
CA LYS A 119 28.08 5.58 -0.42
C LYS A 119 28.12 6.88 0.38
N LEU A 120 28.36 6.81 1.69
CA LEU A 120 28.47 7.98 2.56
C LEU A 120 29.63 8.89 2.12
N SER A 121 30.76 8.30 1.73
CA SER A 121 31.93 9.04 1.26
C SER A 121 31.70 9.72 -0.09
N GLU A 122 30.89 9.13 -0.97
CA GLU A 122 30.50 9.73 -2.25
C GLU A 122 29.59 10.95 -2.07
N ILE A 123 28.64 10.88 -1.14
CA ILE A 123 27.65 11.95 -0.92
C ILE A 123 28.15 13.07 0.02
N VAL A 124 29.17 12.80 0.84
CA VAL A 124 29.75 13.74 1.80
C VAL A 124 31.27 13.81 1.64
N SER A 125 31.72 14.89 0.98
CA SER A 125 33.14 15.24 0.87
C SER A 125 33.48 16.38 1.82
N ILE A 126 34.08 16.06 2.97
CA ILE A 126 34.49 17.01 4.01
C ILE A 126 35.85 16.62 4.60
N ASP A 127 36.51 17.60 5.20
CA ASP A 127 37.67 17.37 6.05
C ASP A 127 37.26 16.81 7.41
N THR A 128 38.09 15.93 7.96
CA THR A 128 37.89 15.24 9.24
C THR A 128 39.19 15.20 10.04
N PRO A 129 39.16 15.11 11.37
CA PRO A 129 40.38 15.06 12.18
C PRO A 129 41.30 13.89 11.79
N LEU A 130 42.60 14.18 11.60
CA LEU A 130 43.58 13.25 11.02
C LEU A 130 43.82 11.97 11.85
N SER A 131 43.67 12.02 13.17
CA SER A 131 43.99 10.89 14.08
C SER A 131 42.78 10.05 14.51
N GLY A 132 41.58 10.26 13.94
CA GLY A 132 40.35 9.57 14.39
C GLY A 132 40.16 8.12 13.91
N GLY A 133 40.92 7.67 12.89
CA GLY A 133 40.65 6.38 12.24
C GLY A 133 39.34 6.36 11.45
N ILE A 134 39.02 5.23 10.80
CA ILE A 134 37.92 5.16 9.82
C ILE A 134 36.54 5.40 10.45
N ILE A 135 36.25 4.81 11.62
CA ILE A 135 34.97 4.94 12.32
C ILE A 135 34.68 6.40 12.68
N GLN A 136 35.70 7.14 13.16
CA GLN A 136 35.52 8.54 13.49
C GLN A 136 35.31 9.40 12.23
N ARG A 137 36.00 9.10 11.13
CA ARG A 137 35.81 9.81 9.85
C ARG A 137 34.38 9.64 9.35
N ASP A 138 33.84 8.44 9.41
CA ASP A 138 32.47 8.17 8.98
C ASP A 138 31.44 8.76 9.94
N LEU A 139 31.71 8.78 11.25
CA LEU A 139 30.88 9.47 12.23
C LEU A 139 30.80 10.98 11.94
N ASN A 140 31.93 11.61 11.63
CA ASN A 140 31.98 13.03 11.23
C ASN A 140 31.18 13.28 9.94
N ARG A 141 31.27 12.37 8.95
CA ARG A 141 30.48 12.45 7.71
C ARG A 141 28.98 12.29 7.96
N GLN A 142 28.58 11.34 8.80
CA GLN A 142 27.18 11.17 9.20
C GLN A 142 26.66 12.42 9.91
N TYR A 143 27.45 12.99 10.84
CA TYR A 143 27.10 14.21 11.55
C TYR A 143 26.92 15.39 10.58
N TYR A 144 27.86 15.59 9.66
CA TYR A 144 27.75 16.60 8.62
C TYR A 144 26.54 16.37 7.71
N LEU A 145 26.24 15.12 7.33
CA LEU A 145 25.06 14.79 6.54
C LEU A 145 23.79 15.25 7.25
N LEU A 146 23.64 15.00 8.55
CA LEU A 146 22.48 15.48 9.32
C LEU A 146 22.39 17.01 9.35
N LEU A 147 23.52 17.71 9.48
CA LEU A 147 23.54 19.17 9.39
C LEU A 147 23.11 19.67 8.00
N LYS A 148 23.62 19.05 6.94
CA LYS A 148 23.26 19.35 5.55
C LYS A 148 21.77 19.17 5.29
N LEU A 149 21.19 18.06 5.74
CA LEU A 149 19.76 17.80 5.62
C LEU A 149 18.89 18.81 6.38
N GLN A 150 19.46 19.58 7.31
CA GLN A 150 18.79 20.66 8.02
C GLN A 150 19.21 22.07 7.55
N ASN A 151 20.01 22.19 6.50
CA ASN A 151 20.62 23.46 6.05
C ASN A 151 21.42 24.18 7.16
N LYS A 152 22.21 23.40 7.92
CA LYS A 152 23.04 23.84 9.04
C LYS A 152 24.52 23.47 8.85
N GLU A 153 24.99 23.33 7.62
CA GLU A 153 26.35 22.89 7.29
C GLU A 153 27.42 23.77 7.92
N SER A 154 27.15 25.08 8.08
CA SER A 154 28.03 26.05 8.72
C SER A 154 28.39 25.72 10.17
N ASN A 155 27.64 24.83 10.81
CA ASN A 155 27.88 24.42 12.19
C ASN A 155 28.91 23.29 12.30
N TYR A 156 29.38 22.75 11.17
CA TYR A 156 30.42 21.75 11.15
C TYR A 156 31.80 22.38 11.36
N ASN A 157 32.59 21.77 12.24
CA ASN A 157 33.99 22.11 12.46
C ASN A 157 34.87 20.89 12.12
N PRO A 158 35.78 20.99 11.12
CA PRO A 158 36.62 19.87 10.70
C PRO A 158 37.63 19.43 11.77
N ASP A 159 37.94 20.27 12.75
CA ASP A 159 38.89 19.96 13.83
C ASP A 159 38.24 19.14 14.96
N PHE A 160 36.91 18.98 14.96
CA PHE A 160 36.18 18.38 16.06
C PHE A 160 35.96 16.87 15.89
N TYR A 161 36.12 16.15 17.00
CA TYR A 161 35.75 14.74 17.14
C TYR A 161 34.30 14.66 17.61
N TYR A 162 33.37 14.65 16.65
CA TYR A 162 31.95 14.48 16.97
C TYR A 162 31.69 13.11 17.56
N THR A 163 30.73 13.03 18.48
CA THR A 163 30.38 11.77 19.14
C THR A 163 29.03 11.25 18.63
N GLU A 164 28.77 9.96 18.85
CA GLU A 164 27.43 9.38 18.63
C GLU A 164 26.36 10.15 19.43
N LEU A 165 26.70 10.67 20.62
CA LEU A 165 25.77 11.49 21.40
C LEU A 165 25.42 12.81 20.70
N ASP A 166 26.36 13.44 20.01
CA ASP A 166 26.09 14.67 19.26
C ASP A 166 25.21 14.41 18.04
N LYS A 167 25.41 13.26 17.40
CA LYS A 167 24.55 12.76 16.31
C LYS A 167 23.13 12.50 16.81
N GLU A 168 22.98 11.79 17.93
CA GLU A 168 21.70 11.45 18.54
C GLU A 168 20.87 12.68 18.93
N LYS A 169 21.50 13.78 19.36
CA LYS A 169 20.78 15.04 19.63
C LYS A 169 20.07 15.55 18.37
N ILE A 170 20.77 15.56 17.23
CA ILE A 170 20.22 16.03 15.95
C ILE A 170 19.14 15.07 15.46
N ILE A 171 19.36 13.77 15.57
CA ILE A 171 18.37 12.74 15.25
C ILE A 171 17.11 12.92 16.09
N GLY A 172 17.25 13.14 17.40
CA GLY A 172 16.15 13.39 18.32
C GLY A 172 15.29 14.60 17.92
N GLU A 173 15.92 15.71 17.55
CA GLU A 173 15.21 16.88 17.02
C GLU A 173 14.41 16.55 15.75
N MET A 174 14.96 15.76 14.84
CA MET A 174 14.29 15.34 13.60
C MET A 174 13.12 14.40 13.87
N LEU A 175 13.29 13.47 14.80
CA LEU A 175 12.23 12.54 15.22
C LEU A 175 11.08 13.26 15.91
N GLU A 176 11.37 14.23 16.80
CA GLU A 176 10.32 15.03 17.44
C GLU A 176 9.53 15.86 16.42
N LYS A 177 10.20 16.46 15.41
CA LYS A 177 9.50 17.14 14.30
C LYS A 177 8.55 16.22 13.53
N ARG A 178 8.83 14.91 13.47
CA ARG A 178 8.02 13.90 12.76
C ARG A 178 7.07 13.10 13.66
N LYS A 179 6.97 13.43 14.94
CA LYS A 179 6.15 12.69 15.91
C LYS A 179 4.67 12.62 15.50
N ASN A 180 4.10 13.73 15.05
CA ASN A 180 2.69 13.77 14.65
C ASN A 180 2.43 12.97 13.37
N LEU A 181 3.34 13.06 12.39
CA LEU A 181 3.31 12.22 11.21
C LEU A 181 3.34 10.74 11.57
N LYS A 182 4.28 10.31 12.43
CA LYS A 182 4.39 8.92 12.88
C LYS A 182 3.08 8.44 13.52
N LEU A 183 2.52 9.22 14.46
CA LEU A 183 1.24 8.90 15.10
C LEU A 183 0.08 8.83 14.09
N THR A 184 0.12 9.65 13.05
CA THR A 184 -0.90 9.65 11.98
C THR A 184 -0.78 8.38 11.14
N LEU A 185 0.43 7.97 10.76
CA LEU A 185 0.66 6.71 10.04
C LEU A 185 0.28 5.50 10.90
N GLU A 186 0.67 5.48 12.18
CA GLU A 186 0.32 4.39 13.11
C GLU A 186 -1.19 4.17 13.23
N LYS A 187 -1.98 5.24 13.27
CA LYS A 187 -3.44 5.18 13.36
C LYS A 187 -4.11 4.69 12.08
N ASN A 188 -3.48 4.88 10.93
CA ASN A 188 -4.07 4.59 9.61
C ASN A 188 -3.45 3.37 8.94
N LYS A 189 -2.44 2.72 9.54
CA LYS A 189 -1.67 1.62 8.94
C LYS A 189 -2.51 0.41 8.53
N GLU A 190 -3.61 0.15 9.24
CA GLU A 190 -4.53 -0.95 8.92
C GLU A 190 -5.31 -0.68 7.62
N ASN A 191 -5.33 0.57 7.16
CA ASN A 191 -6.02 0.99 5.94
C ASN A 191 -5.06 1.16 4.76
N PHE A 192 -3.82 0.69 4.89
CA PHE A 192 -2.84 0.67 3.81
C PHE A 192 -3.08 -0.54 2.91
N VAL A 193 -2.89 -0.33 1.61
CA VAL A 193 -2.97 -1.35 0.57
C VAL A 193 -1.65 -1.33 -0.19
N TYR A 194 -0.99 -2.46 -0.32
CA TYR A 194 0.38 -2.54 -0.81
C TYR A 194 0.39 -2.99 -2.27
N GLU A 195 1.12 -2.31 -3.16
CA GLU A 195 1.25 -2.72 -4.57
C GLU A 195 1.93 -4.08 -4.74
N GLU A 196 2.89 -4.36 -3.87
CA GLU A 196 3.59 -5.63 -3.80
C GLU A 196 3.57 -6.05 -2.33
N SER A 197 2.96 -7.19 -2.01
CA SER A 197 3.04 -7.75 -0.66
C SER A 197 3.40 -9.22 -0.71
N ASP A 198 4.33 -9.61 0.15
CA ASP A 198 4.71 -10.98 0.46
C ASP A 198 3.85 -11.59 1.61
N GLY A 199 2.92 -10.80 2.14
CA GLY A 199 2.19 -11.08 3.38
C GLY A 199 0.68 -11.22 3.23
N VAL A 200 -0.02 -11.04 4.35
CA VAL A 200 -1.47 -11.21 4.50
C VAL A 200 -2.27 -9.91 4.33
N SER A 201 -1.58 -8.77 4.32
CA SER A 201 -2.20 -7.44 4.22
C SER A 201 -2.88 -7.21 2.87
N PRO A 202 -3.81 -6.25 2.76
CA PRO A 202 -4.47 -5.94 1.49
C PRO A 202 -3.47 -5.58 0.38
N VAL A 203 -3.67 -6.15 -0.81
CA VAL A 203 -2.77 -5.96 -1.97
C VAL A 203 -3.47 -5.23 -3.09
N TYR A 204 -2.77 -4.31 -3.76
CA TYR A 204 -3.24 -3.64 -4.96
C TYR A 204 -2.52 -4.16 -6.21
N ILE A 205 -3.28 -4.60 -7.22
CA ILE A 205 -2.74 -5.10 -8.49
C ILE A 205 -3.14 -4.14 -9.59
N SER A 206 -2.15 -3.42 -10.12
CA SER A 206 -2.33 -2.46 -11.23
C SER A 206 -2.54 -3.15 -12.58
N ASN A 207 -1.92 -4.32 -12.79
CA ASN A 207 -1.91 -5.03 -14.08
C ASN A 207 -2.57 -6.41 -13.97
N PHE A 208 -3.88 -6.43 -13.75
CA PHE A 208 -4.64 -7.68 -13.67
C PHE A 208 -4.77 -8.38 -15.03
N LYS A 209 -4.31 -9.63 -15.08
CA LYS A 209 -4.36 -10.47 -16.30
C LYS A 209 -5.51 -11.46 -16.25
N ASN A 210 -5.57 -12.27 -15.20
CA ASN A 210 -6.58 -13.31 -15.03
C ASN A 210 -6.81 -13.62 -13.55
N VAL A 211 -7.88 -14.36 -13.25
CA VAL A 211 -8.26 -14.73 -11.88
C VAL A 211 -7.25 -15.69 -11.26
N ASP A 212 -6.62 -16.57 -12.06
CA ASP A 212 -5.67 -17.55 -11.55
C ASP A 212 -4.45 -16.89 -10.89
N SER A 213 -3.99 -15.73 -11.39
CA SER A 213 -2.90 -14.98 -10.75
C SER A 213 -3.23 -14.45 -9.36
N LEU A 214 -4.51 -14.48 -8.94
CA LEU A 214 -4.93 -14.04 -7.61
C LEU A 214 -4.89 -15.17 -6.57
N LYS A 215 -4.85 -16.43 -7.01
CA LYS A 215 -5.02 -17.60 -6.13
C LYS A 215 -3.83 -17.78 -5.19
N ASP A 216 -2.62 -17.54 -5.71
CA ASP A 216 -1.35 -17.72 -5.00
C ASP A 216 -1.06 -16.60 -3.99
N LEU A 217 -1.84 -15.50 -4.01
CA LEU A 217 -1.68 -14.41 -3.07
C LEU A 217 -2.22 -14.81 -1.69
N LYS A 218 -1.42 -14.59 -0.66
CA LYS A 218 -1.80 -14.86 0.73
C LYS A 218 -2.82 -13.87 1.29
N SER A 219 -2.98 -12.72 0.65
CA SER A 219 -3.89 -11.66 1.08
C SER A 219 -5.35 -12.09 0.97
N LYS A 220 -6.14 -11.77 2.00
CA LYS A 220 -7.60 -11.99 2.01
C LYS A 220 -8.38 -10.91 1.26
N VAL A 221 -7.78 -9.74 1.06
CA VAL A 221 -8.41 -8.62 0.35
C VAL A 221 -7.50 -8.18 -0.77
N ILE A 222 -7.96 -8.34 -2.00
CA ILE A 222 -7.20 -7.99 -3.19
C ILE A 222 -7.94 -6.86 -3.89
N VAL A 223 -7.26 -5.74 -4.07
CA VAL A 223 -7.73 -4.58 -4.82
C VAL A 223 -7.16 -4.66 -6.23
N VAL A 224 -8.02 -4.61 -7.23
CA VAL A 224 -7.64 -4.86 -8.62
C VAL A 224 -8.01 -3.68 -9.49
N SER A 225 -7.02 -3.08 -10.13
CA SER A 225 -7.25 -2.17 -11.25
C SER A 225 -7.62 -2.97 -12.49
N ASN A 226 -8.75 -2.61 -13.10
CA ASN A 226 -9.15 -3.13 -14.39
C ASN A 226 -10.05 -2.09 -15.09
N SER A 227 -10.33 -2.26 -16.38
CA SER A 227 -11.28 -1.41 -17.11
C SER A 227 -12.71 -1.97 -17.18
N LYS A 228 -12.86 -3.30 -17.02
CA LYS A 228 -14.07 -4.06 -17.37
C LYS A 228 -15.09 -4.23 -16.23
N PHE A 229 -14.68 -4.20 -14.97
CA PHE A 229 -15.54 -4.57 -13.84
C PHE A 229 -15.38 -3.63 -12.67
N ASN A 230 -16.49 -3.23 -12.04
CA ASN A 230 -16.49 -2.54 -10.75
C ASN A 230 -17.26 -3.38 -9.73
N GLY A 231 -16.91 -3.28 -8.45
CA GLY A 231 -17.61 -3.95 -7.36
C GLY A 231 -16.80 -5.11 -6.78
N THR A 232 -17.46 -6.16 -6.32
CA THR A 232 -16.82 -7.19 -5.48
C THR A 232 -17.10 -8.60 -5.96
N ALA A 233 -16.04 -9.41 -5.97
CA ALA A 233 -16.10 -10.85 -6.11
C ALA A 233 -15.59 -11.54 -4.84
N PHE A 234 -15.97 -12.80 -4.70
CA PHE A 234 -15.47 -13.69 -3.67
C PHE A 234 -14.86 -14.92 -4.35
N LEU A 235 -13.56 -15.14 -4.17
CA LEU A 235 -12.77 -16.12 -4.91
C LEU A 235 -11.76 -16.78 -3.97
N ASP A 236 -11.82 -18.10 -3.82
CA ASP A 236 -10.87 -18.90 -3.03
C ASP A 236 -10.55 -18.30 -1.65
N GLU A 237 -11.60 -18.01 -0.88
CA GLU A 237 -11.55 -17.36 0.43
C GLU A 237 -10.88 -15.97 0.41
N LYS A 238 -11.09 -15.22 -0.67
CA LYS A 238 -10.59 -13.84 -0.82
C LYS A 238 -11.70 -12.94 -1.31
N ILE A 239 -11.73 -11.72 -0.77
CA ILE A 239 -12.55 -10.63 -1.29
C ILE A 239 -11.73 -9.91 -2.33
N VAL A 240 -12.25 -9.85 -3.56
CA VAL A 240 -11.61 -9.11 -4.65
C VAL A 240 -12.43 -7.85 -4.94
N LEU A 241 -11.81 -6.69 -4.80
CA LEU A 241 -12.37 -5.37 -5.05
C LEU A 241 -11.91 -4.88 -6.42
N PHE A 242 -12.82 -4.78 -7.37
CA PHE A 242 -12.50 -4.29 -8.71
C PHE A 242 -12.72 -2.77 -8.80
N LEU A 243 -11.75 -2.07 -9.41
CA LEU A 243 -11.71 -0.61 -9.55
C LEU A 243 -12.02 -0.13 -10.99
N GLY A 244 -12.91 -0.79 -11.70
CA GLY A 244 -13.26 -0.44 -13.07
C GLY A 244 -14.18 0.78 -13.21
N THR A 245 -14.03 1.47 -14.34
CA THR A 245 -14.78 2.70 -14.64
C THR A 245 -15.80 2.56 -15.76
N SER A 246 -15.71 1.50 -16.59
CA SER A 246 -16.42 1.44 -17.87
C SER A 246 -17.21 0.16 -18.16
N GLY A 247 -17.31 -0.77 -17.20
CA GLY A 247 -18.01 -2.03 -17.44
C GLY A 247 -18.93 -2.51 -16.32
N SER A 248 -19.26 -3.80 -16.35
CA SER A 248 -20.33 -4.40 -15.56
C SER A 248 -20.05 -4.36 -14.06
N THR A 249 -21.07 -4.05 -13.26
CA THR A 249 -20.98 -4.18 -11.80
C THR A 249 -21.04 -5.65 -11.39
N VAL A 250 -20.08 -6.06 -10.56
CA VAL A 250 -19.98 -7.40 -9.95
C VAL A 250 -20.35 -7.26 -8.48
N GLU A 251 -21.32 -8.05 -8.01
CA GLU A 251 -21.82 -7.99 -6.63
C GLU A 251 -22.01 -9.41 -6.09
N MET A 252 -20.90 -10.09 -5.79
CA MET A 252 -20.95 -11.50 -5.33
C MET A 252 -21.05 -11.63 -3.81
N ILE A 253 -21.07 -10.54 -3.05
CA ILE A 253 -21.25 -10.57 -1.60
C ILE A 253 -22.68 -10.15 -1.27
N ARG A 254 -23.51 -11.06 -0.76
CA ARG A 254 -24.93 -10.76 -0.50
C ARG A 254 -25.09 -9.64 0.52
N LYS A 255 -26.05 -8.76 0.27
CA LYS A 255 -26.46 -7.65 1.16
C LYS A 255 -25.41 -6.55 1.37
N PHE A 256 -24.26 -6.64 0.71
CA PHE A 256 -23.23 -5.61 0.73
C PHE A 256 -22.94 -5.19 -0.70
N LYS A 257 -23.02 -3.89 -0.97
CA LYS A 257 -22.64 -3.30 -2.24
C LYS A 257 -21.47 -2.36 -2.00
N PHE A 258 -20.32 -2.67 -2.58
CA PHE A 258 -19.15 -1.80 -2.48
C PHE A 258 -18.92 -1.12 -3.81
N ASN A 259 -18.91 0.22 -3.79
CA ASN A 259 -18.54 1.05 -4.92
C ASN A 259 -17.08 1.46 -4.74
N ASN A 260 -16.19 0.83 -5.50
CA ASN A 260 -14.75 1.03 -5.34
C ASN A 260 -14.27 2.07 -6.35
N LYS A 261 -13.44 3.01 -5.90
CA LYS A 261 -12.89 4.08 -6.74
C LYS A 261 -11.41 4.21 -6.50
N LEU A 262 -10.65 4.21 -7.60
CA LEU A 262 -9.26 4.63 -7.61
C LEU A 262 -9.19 6.14 -7.83
N LEU A 263 -8.50 6.84 -6.93
CA LEU A 263 -8.28 8.27 -7.00
C LEU A 263 -6.76 8.53 -7.04
N GLU A 264 -6.26 8.82 -8.24
CA GLU A 264 -4.83 9.05 -8.47
C GLU A 264 -4.52 10.54 -8.48
N PHE A 265 -3.46 10.92 -7.78
CA PHE A 265 -3.04 12.31 -7.64
C PHE A 265 -1.52 12.46 -7.72
N ASN A 266 -1.08 13.62 -8.20
CA ASN A 266 0.35 13.93 -8.25
C ASN A 266 0.97 14.12 -6.85
N ASN A 267 0.18 14.53 -5.86
CA ASN A 267 0.64 14.71 -4.48
C ASN A 267 -0.55 14.79 -3.50
N PRO A 268 -0.32 14.60 -2.18
CA PRO A 268 -1.40 14.60 -1.19
C PRO A 268 -2.18 15.93 -1.10
N LYS A 269 -1.52 17.07 -1.33
CA LYS A 269 -2.18 18.38 -1.29
C LYS A 269 -3.28 18.48 -2.36
N SER A 270 -3.03 17.97 -3.56
CA SER A 270 -4.01 17.99 -4.67
C SER A 270 -5.25 17.12 -4.42
N ALA A 271 -5.19 16.17 -3.49
CA ALA A 271 -6.33 15.31 -3.14
C ALA A 271 -7.28 15.93 -2.09
N ILE A 272 -6.91 17.05 -1.46
CA ILE A 272 -7.74 17.64 -0.39
C ILE A 272 -9.13 18.05 -0.91
N GLU A 273 -9.23 18.50 -2.16
CA GLU A 273 -10.50 18.90 -2.76
C GLU A 273 -11.41 17.70 -3.07
N SER A 274 -10.85 16.49 -3.25
CA SER A 274 -11.64 15.29 -3.50
C SER A 274 -12.24 14.68 -2.23
N LEU A 275 -11.79 15.12 -1.04
CA LEU A 275 -12.29 14.64 0.24
C LEU A 275 -13.76 15.03 0.42
N LYS A 276 -14.64 14.03 0.42
CA LYS A 276 -16.08 14.17 0.59
C LYS A 276 -16.56 13.21 1.67
N ASN A 277 -17.43 13.71 2.56
CA ASN A 277 -18.16 12.84 3.46
C ASN A 277 -19.17 12.03 2.64
N ASN A 278 -18.82 10.77 2.40
CA ASN A 278 -19.68 9.76 1.83
C ASN A 278 -19.86 8.62 2.84
N ASN A 279 -20.70 7.63 2.55
CA ASN A 279 -20.78 6.41 3.36
C ASN A 279 -19.52 5.53 3.15
N GLY A 280 -18.37 6.11 3.43
CA GLY A 280 -17.05 5.57 3.20
C GLY A 280 -16.71 4.49 4.22
N ILE A 281 -15.92 3.51 3.80
CA ILE A 281 -15.45 2.44 4.67
C ILE A 281 -13.93 2.26 4.54
N ASP A 282 -13.33 1.93 5.67
CA ASP A 282 -11.94 1.52 5.78
C ASP A 282 -11.77 0.05 5.36
N VAL A 283 -10.73 -0.26 4.59
CA VAL A 283 -10.43 -1.61 4.07
C VAL A 283 -10.17 -2.61 5.21
N SER A 284 -9.65 -2.15 6.34
CA SER A 284 -9.48 -2.96 7.56
C SER A 284 -10.79 -3.59 8.05
N LYS A 285 -11.95 -2.94 7.80
CA LYS A 285 -13.26 -3.47 8.21
C LYS A 285 -13.74 -4.64 7.37
N ILE A 286 -13.14 -4.85 6.20
CA ILE A 286 -13.50 -5.96 5.30
C ILE A 286 -12.42 -7.04 5.22
N GLU A 287 -11.30 -6.87 5.91
CA GLU A 287 -10.19 -7.83 5.94
C GLU A 287 -10.53 -9.10 6.73
N LYS A 288 -11.33 -8.95 7.78
CA LYS A 288 -11.74 -10.04 8.66
C LYS A 288 -13.22 -10.33 8.47
N TRP A 289 -13.51 -11.54 8.02
CA TRP A 289 -14.84 -12.03 7.76
C TRP A 289 -14.89 -13.54 7.98
N HIS A 290 -16.09 -14.05 8.15
CA HIS A 290 -16.39 -15.47 8.25
C HIS A 290 -17.68 -15.79 7.51
N GLU A 291 -17.83 -17.05 7.10
CA GLU A 291 -19.13 -17.54 6.64
C GLU A 291 -20.03 -17.78 7.86
N PRO A 292 -21.31 -17.36 7.81
CA PRO A 292 -22.22 -17.56 8.92
C PRO A 292 -22.42 -19.06 9.18
N ILE A 293 -22.23 -19.48 10.43
CA ILE A 293 -22.49 -20.86 10.86
C ILE A 293 -24.01 -21.04 10.94
N PHE A 294 -24.61 -21.69 9.95
CA PHE A 294 -26.02 -22.07 10.02
C PHE A 294 -26.19 -23.22 11.01
N LYS A 295 -26.84 -22.96 12.15
CA LYS A 295 -27.46 -24.03 12.95
C LYS A 295 -28.65 -24.56 12.16
N ASN A 296 -28.49 -25.76 11.59
CA ASN A 296 -29.49 -26.57 10.86
C ASN A 296 -29.77 -26.20 9.40
N GLU A 297 -28.87 -26.55 8.47
CA GLU A 297 -29.19 -26.72 7.03
C GLU A 297 -28.42 -27.92 6.42
N SER A 298 -28.06 -28.92 7.22
CA SER A 298 -27.42 -30.17 6.77
C SER A 298 -28.31 -31.07 5.91
N ALA A 299 -29.55 -30.67 5.63
CA ALA A 299 -30.48 -31.40 4.77
C ALA A 299 -30.60 -30.83 3.33
N GLU A 300 -30.23 -29.56 3.09
CA GLU A 300 -30.49 -28.91 1.80
C GLU A 300 -29.26 -28.92 0.85
N ILE A 301 -28.06 -29.14 1.40
CA ILE A 301 -26.81 -29.20 0.61
C ILE A 301 -26.66 -30.55 -0.11
N ALA A 302 -27.25 -31.63 0.44
CA ALA A 302 -27.17 -32.96 -0.16
C ALA A 302 -27.98 -33.10 -1.47
N GLU A 303 -28.93 -32.20 -1.74
CA GLU A 303 -29.78 -32.27 -2.92
C GLU A 303 -29.24 -31.46 -4.11
N ARG A 304 -28.20 -30.63 -3.92
CA ARG A 304 -27.60 -29.79 -4.97
C ARG A 304 -26.35 -30.37 -5.64
N VAL A 305 -25.86 -31.52 -5.18
CA VAL A 305 -24.61 -32.14 -5.69
C VAL A 305 -24.88 -33.19 -6.79
N THR A 306 -26.13 -33.56 -7.07
CA THR A 306 -26.46 -34.64 -8.04
C THR A 306 -26.88 -34.19 -9.43
N THR A 307 -26.79 -32.92 -9.78
CA THR A 307 -27.06 -32.44 -11.16
C THR A 307 -25.89 -31.66 -11.75
N TRP A 308 -24.70 -32.28 -11.74
CA TRP A 308 -23.63 -31.95 -12.67
C TRP A 308 -23.53 -33.08 -13.68
N GLY A 309 -24.37 -33.00 -14.72
CA GLY A 309 -24.29 -33.86 -15.90
C GLY A 309 -23.01 -33.53 -16.66
N LEU A 310 -22.09 -34.49 -16.64
CA LEU A 310 -21.00 -34.62 -17.61
C LEU A 310 -21.63 -35.00 -18.96
N ASP A 311 -21.49 -34.11 -19.94
CA ASP A 311 -21.23 -34.47 -21.34
C ASP A 311 -19.98 -33.70 -21.78
#